data_AF-A0AAJ2YB14-F1
#
_entry.id   AF-A0AAJ2YB14-F1
#
_cell.length_a   1.000
_cell.length_b   1.000
_cell.length_c   1.000
_cell.angle_alpha   90.00
_cell.angle_beta   90.00
_cell.angle_gamma   90.00
#
_symmetry.space_group_name_H-M   'P 1'
#
loop_
_entity.id
_entity.type
_entity.pdbx_description
1 polymer ?
#
loop_
_entity_poly.entity_id
_entity_poly.type
_entity_poly.pdbx_seq_one_letter_code
_entity_poly.pdbx_strand_id
1 'polypeptide(L)'
;MSDVGEHLMHAEEMRARAAAFVGRTTAGNRLPLDYSEASLRLVDFLIDGLRKHGADEARVSGVLAGLGAYVGEVLVRRAGATWIDFDADQRAYFVQPVGVRMPDGRVWNPLGKVRNCFEAGSRRESLRTFYLTLHGRSRRTLD
;
A
#
# COMPACT_ATOMS: atom_id res chain seq x y z
N MET A 1 16.97 26.14 -14.40
CA MET A 1 15.65 25.93 -13.76
C MET A 1 15.68 24.55 -13.16
N SER A 2 15.64 24.50 -11.83
CA SER A 2 16.02 23.34 -11.03
C SER A 2 15.22 22.09 -11.37
N ASP A 3 15.97 21.01 -11.56
CA ASP A 3 15.61 19.62 -11.43
C ASP A 3 14.91 19.40 -10.08
N VAL A 4 13.58 19.53 -10.06
CA VAL A 4 12.77 18.88 -9.02
C VAL A 4 12.53 17.49 -9.60
N GLY A 5 13.50 16.61 -9.38
CA GLY A 5 13.33 15.19 -9.64
C GLY A 5 12.06 14.75 -8.93
N GLU A 6 10.98 14.65 -9.70
CA GLU A 6 9.75 14.00 -9.31
C GLU A 6 10.21 12.58 -8.99
N HIS A 7 10.43 12.29 -7.70
CA HIS A 7 10.85 10.96 -7.26
C HIS A 7 9.63 10.06 -7.41
N LEU A 8 9.34 9.74 -8.68
CA LEU A 8 8.33 8.81 -9.10
C LEU A 8 8.73 7.50 -8.44
N MET A 9 7.91 7.05 -7.50
CA MET A 9 8.14 5.80 -6.80
C MET A 9 8.11 4.67 -7.84
N HIS A 10 9.26 4.05 -8.07
CA HIS A 10 9.40 2.96 -9.03
C HIS A 10 9.20 1.61 -8.36
N ALA A 11 8.68 0.63 -9.11
CA ALA A 11 8.42 -0.73 -8.65
C ALA A 11 9.64 -1.37 -7.97
N GLU A 12 10.85 -1.15 -8.51
CA GLU A 12 12.09 -1.72 -7.99
C GLU A 12 12.45 -1.20 -6.59
N GLU A 13 12.07 0.04 -6.26
CA GLU A 13 12.41 0.70 -5.00
C GLU A 13 11.42 0.35 -3.89
N MET A 14 10.21 -0.12 -4.24
CA MET A 14 9.11 -0.29 -3.30
C MET A 14 9.42 -1.28 -2.18
N ARG A 15 10.15 -2.36 -2.49
CA ARG A 15 10.59 -3.33 -1.48
C ARG A 15 11.55 -2.70 -0.47
N ALA A 16 12.53 -1.94 -0.94
CA ALA A 16 13.49 -1.25 -0.08
C ALA A 16 12.78 -0.19 0.79
N ARG A 17 11.82 0.54 0.20
CA ARG A 17 10.99 1.52 0.91
C ARG A 17 10.17 0.87 2.03
N ALA A 18 9.55 -0.29 1.76
CA ALA A 18 8.81 -1.06 2.77
C ALA A 18 9.73 -1.50 3.92
N ALA A 19 10.91 -2.05 3.60
CA ALA A 19 11.89 -2.47 4.60
C ALA A 19 12.39 -1.30 5.45
N ALA A 20 12.72 -0.17 4.82
CA ALA A 20 13.15 1.03 5.52
C ALA A 20 12.06 1.62 6.41
N PHE A 21 10.79 1.56 5.97
CA PHE A 21 9.65 1.96 6.78
C PHE A 21 9.52 1.07 8.02
N VAL A 22 9.50 -0.25 7.85
CA VAL A 22 9.46 -1.21 8.96
C VAL A 22 10.62 -0.96 9.92
N GLY A 23 11.85 -0.86 9.44
CA GLY A 23 13.03 -0.62 10.29
C GLY A 23 12.92 0.64 11.14
N ARG A 24 12.39 1.75 10.59
CA ARG A 24 12.15 2.99 11.35
C ARG A 24 11.01 2.84 12.35
N THR A 25 9.94 2.14 11.99
CA THR A 25 8.76 1.99 12.86
C THR A 25 9.02 1.02 14.01
N THR A 26 9.76 -0.07 13.76
CA THR A 26 10.06 -1.12 14.75
C THR A 26 11.27 -0.83 15.64
N ALA A 27 12.03 0.22 15.34
CA ALA A 27 13.12 0.67 16.21
C ALA A 27 12.58 0.98 17.63
N GLY A 28 13.08 0.25 18.62
CA GLY A 28 12.66 0.41 20.03
C GLY A 28 11.35 -0.30 20.41
N ASN A 29 11.04 -1.46 19.78
CA ASN A 29 9.90 -2.34 20.12
C ASN A 29 8.51 -1.76 19.82
N ARG A 30 8.40 -0.87 18.83
CA ARG A 30 7.11 -0.26 18.45
C ARG A 30 6.54 -0.95 17.22
N LEU A 31 5.44 -1.69 17.43
CA LEU A 31 4.51 -2.22 16.42
C LEU A 31 5.00 -3.45 15.62
N PRO A 32 4.32 -4.61 15.70
CA PRO A 32 4.68 -5.80 14.92
C PRO A 32 4.24 -5.68 13.45
N LEU A 33 5.04 -4.98 12.65
CA LEU A 33 4.91 -4.93 11.18
C LEU A 33 5.72 -6.07 10.54
N ASP A 34 5.19 -7.28 10.66
CA ASP A 34 5.85 -8.55 10.32
C ASP A 34 5.53 -9.10 8.92
N TYR A 35 4.90 -8.29 8.07
CA TYR A 35 4.40 -8.66 6.74
C TYR A 35 3.38 -9.81 6.75
N SER A 36 2.70 -10.07 7.87
CA SER A 36 1.57 -11.00 7.94
C SER A 36 0.27 -10.35 7.44
N GLU A 37 -0.71 -11.15 7.04
CA GLU A 37 -2.06 -10.66 6.77
C GLU A 37 -2.70 -10.02 8.00
N ALA A 38 -2.38 -10.55 9.19
CA ALA A 38 -2.90 -10.05 10.46
C ALA A 38 -2.44 -8.60 10.73
N SER A 39 -1.21 -8.26 10.35
CA SER A 39 -0.65 -6.92 10.50
C SER A 39 -1.41 -5.84 9.72
N LEU A 40 -2.20 -6.19 8.69
CA LEU A 40 -3.01 -5.21 7.96
C LEU A 40 -4.07 -4.53 8.83
N ARG A 41 -4.57 -5.23 9.86
CA ARG A 41 -5.45 -4.60 10.86
C ARG A 41 -4.71 -3.53 11.66
N LEU A 42 -3.44 -3.78 11.98
CA LEU A 42 -2.62 -2.80 12.68
C LEU A 42 -2.42 -1.56 11.82
N VAL A 43 -2.17 -1.73 10.52
CA VAL A 43 -2.09 -0.63 9.57
C VAL A 43 -3.40 0.18 9.53
N ASP A 44 -4.56 -0.48 9.46
CA ASP A 44 -5.88 0.18 9.55
C ASP A 44 -5.99 1.04 10.83
N PHE A 45 -5.55 0.52 11.99
CA PHE A 45 -5.54 1.28 13.25
C PHE A 45 -4.57 2.47 13.25
N LEU A 46 -3.39 2.34 12.62
CA LEU A 46 -2.43 3.43 12.50
C LEU A 46 -2.98 4.57 11.65
N ILE A 47 -3.61 4.24 10.52
CA ILE A 47 -4.27 5.21 9.63
C ILE A 47 -5.36 5.97 10.39
N ASP A 48 -6.21 5.25 11.12
CA ASP A 48 -7.25 5.88 11.94
C ASP A 48 -6.69 6.76 13.05
N GLY A 49 -5.58 6.35 13.68
CA GLY A 49 -4.87 7.16 14.67
C GLY A 49 -4.41 8.48 14.06
N LEU A 50 -3.68 8.43 12.94
CA LEU A 50 -3.21 9.62 12.22
C LEU A 50 -4.36 10.56 11.87
N ARG A 51 -5.47 10.01 11.36
CA ARG A 51 -6.67 10.79 11.00
C ARG A 51 -7.29 11.47 12.22
N LYS A 52 -7.49 10.75 13.33
CA LYS A 52 -8.13 11.26 14.56
C LYS A 52 -7.33 12.37 15.23
N HIS A 53 -6.01 12.35 15.08
CA HIS A 53 -5.15 13.42 15.58
C HIS A 53 -5.13 14.67 14.69
N GLY A 54 -6.02 14.76 13.69
CA GLY A 54 -6.15 15.94 12.83
C GLY A 54 -4.91 16.20 11.98
N ALA A 55 -4.14 15.15 11.68
CA ALA A 55 -2.92 15.29 10.91
C ALA A 55 -3.26 15.73 9.47
N ASP A 56 -2.65 16.81 9.02
CA ASP A 56 -2.74 17.25 7.63
C ASP A 56 -2.13 16.20 6.69
N GLU A 57 -2.83 15.89 5.59
CA GLU A 57 -2.39 14.90 4.59
C GLU A 57 -0.99 15.21 4.08
N ALA A 58 -0.68 16.48 3.84
CA ALA A 58 0.65 16.91 3.39
C ALA A 58 1.75 16.48 4.39
N ARG A 59 1.47 16.60 5.69
CA ARG A 59 2.38 16.28 6.79
C ARG A 59 2.56 14.78 7.00
N VAL A 60 1.55 13.97 6.65
CA VAL A 60 1.60 12.50 6.82
C VAL A 60 1.84 11.74 5.51
N SER A 61 1.93 12.44 4.38
CA SER A 61 2.16 11.87 3.03
C SER A 61 3.30 10.85 2.99
N GLY A 62 4.44 11.16 3.62
CA GLY A 62 5.58 10.24 3.72
C GLY A 62 5.29 8.97 4.53
N VAL A 63 4.50 9.08 5.61
CA VAL A 63 4.06 7.95 6.43
C VAL A 63 3.05 7.11 5.66
N LEU A 64 2.07 7.73 5.01
CA LEU A 64 1.09 7.05 4.16
C LEU A 64 1.76 6.30 3.00
N ALA A 65 2.76 6.89 2.37
CA ALA A 65 3.56 6.23 1.34
C ALA A 65 4.33 5.02 1.89
N GLY A 66 4.87 5.11 3.11
CA GLY A 66 5.53 3.99 3.80
C GLY A 66 4.56 2.86 4.15
N LEU A 67 3.36 3.20 4.65
CA LEU A 67 2.29 2.23 4.91
C LEU A 67 1.81 1.58 3.61
N GLY A 68 1.68 2.33 2.52
CA GLY A 68 1.35 1.82 1.19
C GLY A 68 2.38 0.84 0.65
N ALA A 69 3.67 1.16 0.80
CA ALA A 69 4.77 0.25 0.45
C ALA A 69 4.69 -1.05 1.26
N TYR A 70 4.45 -0.94 2.58
CA TYR A 70 4.28 -2.09 3.45
C TYR A 70 3.10 -2.98 3.03
N VAL A 71 1.93 -2.39 2.74
CA VAL A 71 0.74 -3.11 2.28
C VAL A 71 1.04 -3.86 0.98
N GLY A 72 1.61 -3.19 -0.02
CA GLY A 72 1.96 -3.85 -1.28
C GLY A 72 2.94 -5.00 -1.07
N GLU A 73 3.86 -4.87 -0.11
CA GLU A 73 4.80 -5.94 0.19
C GLU A 73 4.19 -7.12 0.96
N VAL A 74 3.11 -6.90 1.71
CA VAL A 74 2.24 -7.99 2.20
C VAL A 74 1.59 -8.71 1.03
N LEU A 75 1.10 -7.99 0.01
CA LEU A 75 0.48 -8.60 -1.18
C LEU A 75 1.48 -9.45 -1.97
N VAL A 76 2.70 -8.94 -2.18
CA VAL A 76 3.76 -9.67 -2.86
C VAL A 76 4.10 -10.97 -2.12
N ARG A 77 4.28 -10.89 -0.80
CA ARG A 77 4.73 -12.04 0.01
C ARG A 77 3.64 -13.06 0.30
N ARG A 78 2.39 -12.63 0.43
CA ARG A 78 1.29 -13.49 0.90
C ARG A 78 0.30 -13.88 -0.19
N ALA A 79 0.15 -13.05 -1.21
CA ALA A 79 -0.81 -13.27 -2.30
C ALA A 79 -0.14 -13.48 -3.67
N GLY A 80 1.19 -13.62 -3.72
CA GLY A 80 1.94 -13.87 -4.95
C GLY A 80 1.95 -12.70 -5.93
N ALA A 81 1.65 -11.49 -5.46
CA ALA A 81 1.66 -10.31 -6.31
C ALA A 81 3.09 -9.92 -6.73
N THR A 82 3.22 -9.07 -7.74
CA THR A 82 4.49 -8.49 -8.19
C THR A 82 4.37 -6.98 -8.26
N TRP A 83 5.39 -6.24 -7.84
CA TRP A 83 5.44 -4.78 -8.04
C TRP A 83 5.57 -4.46 -9.52
N ILE A 84 4.83 -3.44 -9.97
CA ILE A 84 4.83 -2.98 -11.35
C ILE A 84 4.79 -1.45 -11.39
N ASP A 85 5.49 -0.87 -12.36
CA ASP A 85 5.24 0.50 -12.76
C ASP A 85 3.96 0.51 -13.61
N PHE A 86 3.11 1.51 -13.38
CA PHE A 86 1.93 1.69 -14.20
C PHE A 86 2.31 2.18 -15.60
N ASP A 87 1.72 1.54 -16.60
CA ASP A 87 1.76 2.03 -17.98
C ASP A 87 0.98 3.36 -18.11
N ALA A 88 1.04 3.98 -19.28
CA ALA A 88 0.40 5.28 -19.53
C ALA A 88 -1.12 5.23 -19.30
N ASP A 89 -1.77 4.12 -19.66
CA ASP A 89 -3.21 3.92 -19.50
C ASP A 89 -3.58 3.75 -18.02
N GLN A 90 -2.79 3.00 -17.25
CA GLN A 90 -2.98 2.83 -15.80
C GLN A 90 -2.71 4.12 -15.04
N ARG A 91 -1.74 4.93 -15.46
CA ARG A 91 -1.48 6.26 -14.89
C ARG A 91 -2.63 7.24 -15.12
N ALA A 92 -3.46 7.04 -16.16
CA ALA A 92 -4.66 7.85 -16.36
C ALA A 92 -5.75 7.58 -15.29
N TYR A 93 -5.77 6.37 -14.70
CA TYR A 93 -6.73 5.99 -13.67
C TYR A 93 -6.19 6.10 -12.24
N PHE A 94 -4.87 6.05 -12.07
CA PHE A 94 -4.22 6.06 -10.77
C PHE A 94 -3.29 7.26 -10.62
N VAL A 95 -3.48 8.03 -9.55
CA VAL A 95 -2.63 9.18 -9.19
C VAL A 95 -1.19 8.77 -8.90
N GLN A 96 -0.95 7.54 -8.42
CA GLN A 96 0.39 7.04 -8.11
C GLN A 96 0.97 6.26 -9.30
N PRO A 97 2.29 6.33 -9.56
CA PRO A 97 2.92 5.68 -10.73
C PRO A 97 3.17 4.18 -10.56
N VAL A 98 2.86 3.59 -9.39
CA VAL A 98 3.25 2.22 -9.03
C VAL A 98 2.10 1.47 -8.37
N GLY A 99 2.06 0.16 -8.61
CA GLY A 99 1.13 -0.74 -7.95
C GLY A 99 1.62 -2.18 -7.95
N VAL A 100 0.70 -3.10 -7.73
CA VAL A 100 0.97 -4.54 -7.77
C VAL A 100 0.08 -5.25 -8.76
N ARG A 101 0.64 -6.24 -9.46
CA ARG A 101 -0.09 -7.17 -10.32
C ARG A 101 -0.26 -8.50 -9.60
N MET A 102 -1.49 -8.95 -9.47
CA MET A 102 -1.84 -10.25 -8.90
C MET A 102 -1.53 -11.37 -9.91
N PRO A 103 -1.40 -12.63 -9.46
CA PRO A 103 -1.21 -13.79 -10.35
C PRO A 103 -2.29 -13.94 -11.43
N ASP A 104 -3.51 -13.46 -11.17
CA ASP A 104 -4.62 -13.47 -12.13
C ASP A 104 -4.62 -12.29 -13.11
N GLY A 105 -3.57 -11.47 -13.10
CA GLY A 105 -3.38 -10.33 -13.99
C GLY A 105 -4.01 -9.03 -13.50
N ARG A 106 -4.87 -9.05 -12.47
CA ARG A 106 -5.50 -7.83 -11.94
C ARG A 106 -4.46 -6.91 -11.30
N VAL A 107 -4.58 -5.61 -11.57
CA VAL A 107 -3.69 -4.56 -11.07
C VAL A 107 -4.36 -3.81 -9.91
N TRP A 108 -3.58 -3.50 -8.88
CA TRP A 108 -4.04 -2.78 -7.71
C TRP A 108 -3.05 -1.70 -7.25
N ASN A 109 -3.57 -0.60 -6.69
CA ASN A 109 -2.77 0.50 -6.16
C ASN A 109 -2.80 0.52 -4.62
N PRO A 110 -1.84 -0.12 -3.92
CA PRO A 110 -1.81 -0.17 -2.46
C PRO A 110 -1.56 1.21 -1.82
N LEU A 111 -0.81 2.10 -2.49
CA LEU A 111 -0.53 3.45 -2.00
C LEU A 111 -1.80 4.31 -2.05
N GLY A 112 -2.50 4.29 -3.18
CA GLY A 112 -3.81 4.92 -3.33
C GLY A 112 -4.82 4.37 -2.34
N LYS A 113 -4.84 3.04 -2.13
CA LYS A 113 -5.74 2.42 -1.15
C LYS A 113 -5.53 2.93 0.27
N VAL A 114 -4.28 3.06 0.72
CA VAL A 114 -3.95 3.61 2.05
C VAL A 114 -4.43 5.05 2.19
N ARG A 115 -4.26 5.89 1.17
CA ARG A 115 -4.77 7.26 1.17
C ARG A 115 -6.30 7.31 1.22
N ASN A 116 -6.99 6.48 0.44
CA ASN A 116 -8.45 6.36 0.51
C ASN A 116 -8.91 5.93 1.92
N CYS A 117 -8.19 5.00 2.56
CA CYS A 117 -8.46 4.63 3.96
C CYS A 117 -8.25 5.81 4.92
N PHE A 118 -7.23 6.63 4.70
CA PHE A 118 -6.98 7.83 5.51
C PHE A 118 -8.08 8.88 5.34
N GLU A 119 -8.56 9.12 4.12
CA GLU A 119 -9.61 10.08 3.79
C GLU A 119 -11.02 9.64 4.22
N ALA A 120 -11.35 8.36 4.07
CA ALA A 120 -12.67 7.81 4.38
C ALA A 120 -12.79 7.26 5.81
N GLY A 121 -11.66 6.87 6.42
CA GLY A 121 -11.58 6.15 7.70
C GLY A 121 -11.76 4.64 7.56
N SER A 122 -11.14 3.87 8.48
CA SER A 122 -11.05 2.40 8.39
C SER A 122 -12.41 1.66 8.40
N ARG A 123 -13.43 2.30 8.97
CA ARG A 123 -14.81 1.76 9.05
C ARG A 123 -15.50 1.67 7.68
N ARG A 124 -15.09 2.52 6.73
CA ARG A 124 -15.62 2.51 5.35
C ARG A 124 -14.66 1.80 4.40
N GLU A 125 -13.37 1.93 4.64
CA GLU A 125 -12.32 1.40 3.79
C GLU A 125 -11.28 0.67 4.65
N SER A 126 -11.15 -0.66 4.52
CA SER A 126 -10.18 -1.46 5.29
C SER A 126 -9.20 -2.19 4.38
N LEU A 127 -7.92 -2.15 4.75
CA LEU A 127 -6.84 -2.89 4.09
C LEU A 127 -6.96 -4.39 4.29
N ARG A 128 -7.46 -4.83 5.46
CA ARG A 128 -7.76 -6.24 5.66
C ARG A 128 -8.91 -6.71 4.76
N THR A 129 -10.00 -5.94 4.68
CA THR A 129 -11.11 -6.31 3.79
C THR A 129 -10.65 -6.33 2.34
N PHE A 130 -9.86 -5.33 1.94
CA PHE A 130 -9.21 -5.29 0.64
C PHE A 130 -8.40 -6.54 0.35
N TYR A 131 -7.53 -6.99 1.26
CA TYR A 131 -6.76 -8.22 1.09
C TYR A 131 -7.65 -9.46 0.86
N LEU A 132 -8.74 -9.58 1.62
CA LEU A 132 -9.68 -10.69 1.51
C LEU A 132 -10.43 -10.69 0.17
N THR A 133 -10.73 -9.53 -0.43
CA THR A 133 -11.40 -9.47 -1.73
C THR A 133 -10.49 -9.84 -2.90
N LEU A 134 -9.17 -9.81 -2.72
CA LEU A 134 -8.20 -10.26 -3.74
C LEU A 134 -8.37 -11.76 -4.03
N HIS A 135 -8.62 -12.56 -2.99
CA HIS A 135 -8.74 -14.01 -3.03
C HIS A 135 -10.11 -14.48 -3.55
N GLY A 136 -11.12 -13.59 -3.55
CA GLY A 136 -12.52 -13.94 -3.83
C GLY A 136 -12.90 -14.08 -5.30
N ARG A 137 -11.98 -13.92 -6.26
CA ARG A 137 -12.28 -14.04 -7.70
C ARG A 137 -11.17 -14.72 -8.51
N SER A 138 -10.55 -15.76 -7.96
CA SER A 138 -9.89 -16.76 -8.81
C SER A 138 -10.95 -17.32 -9.74
N ARG A 139 -10.93 -16.92 -11.01
CA ARG A 139 -11.81 -17.48 -12.04
C ARG A 139 -11.63 -18.99 -11.97
N ARG A 140 -12.74 -19.67 -11.72
CA ARG A 140 -12.95 -21.06 -12.11
C ARG A 140 -12.62 -21.12 -13.60
N THR A 141 -11.42 -21.57 -13.93
CA THR A 141 -11.10 -22.04 -15.28
C THR A 141 -12.05 -23.21 -15.52
N LEU A 142 -13.06 -22.97 -16.35
CA LEU A 142 -13.72 -24.08 -17.05
C LEU A 142 -12.70 -24.54 -18.10
N ASP A 143 -12.36 -25.82 -18.04
CA ASP A 143 -11.67 -26.58 -19.09
C ASP A 143 -12.28 -26.30 -20.47
#